data_AF-A0AAW6SA37-F1
#
_entry.id   AF-A0AAW6SA37-F1
#
_cell.length_a   1.000
_cell.length_b   1.000
_cell.length_c   1.000
_cell.angle_alpha   90.00
_cell.angle_beta   90.00
_cell.angle_gamma   90.00
#
_symmetry.space_group_name_H-M   'P 1'
#
loop_
_entity.id
_entity.type
_entity.pdbx_description
1 polymer ?
#
loop_
_entity_poly.entity_id
_entity_poly.type
_entity_poly.pdbx_seq_one_letter_code
_entity_poly.pdbx_strand_id
1 'polypeptide(L)'
;MTKYPSQLQDKFNLRLPDGMRDAIAERAKTNGRSMNSEIVQILQDALDSDGKGITLLPDQPSIGENYKDESSPEFKAALNLARVLMMEANDYLSGKKKK
;
A
#
# COMPACT_ATOMS: atom_id res chain seq x y z
N MET A 1 27.94 -18.78 -20.07
CA MET A 1 26.52 -18.38 -20.16
C MET A 1 26.32 -17.13 -19.31
N THR A 2 25.83 -16.04 -19.89
CA THR A 2 25.45 -14.85 -19.13
C THR A 2 24.21 -15.17 -18.29
N LYS A 3 24.22 -14.79 -17.01
CA LYS A 3 23.06 -14.99 -16.12
C LYS A 3 21.98 -13.98 -16.46
N TYR A 4 20.71 -14.40 -16.38
CA TYR A 4 19.59 -13.50 -16.54
C TYR A 4 19.49 -12.55 -15.33
N PRO A 5 19.04 -11.28 -15.49
CA PRO A 5 18.92 -10.33 -14.38
C PRO A 5 18.10 -10.84 -13.20
N SER A 6 17.05 -11.64 -13.45
CA SER A 6 16.23 -12.27 -12.42
C SER A 6 16.98 -13.30 -11.57
N GLN A 7 18.08 -13.85 -12.07
CA GLN A 7 18.94 -14.79 -11.35
C GLN A 7 19.93 -14.09 -10.42
N LEU A 8 20.07 -12.76 -10.55
CA LEU A 8 20.94 -11.94 -9.70
C LEU A 8 20.17 -11.33 -8.53
N GLN A 9 18.83 -11.42 -8.53
CA GLN A 9 17.98 -10.89 -7.47
C GLN A 9 17.92 -11.84 -6.26
N ASP A 10 17.78 -11.26 -5.07
CA ASP A 10 17.58 -12.01 -3.84
C ASP A 10 16.28 -12.80 -3.86
N LYS A 11 16.31 -13.98 -3.23
CA LYS A 11 15.17 -14.89 -3.18
C LYS A 11 14.76 -15.12 -1.73
N PHE A 12 13.49 -14.96 -1.46
CA PHE A 12 12.91 -15.17 -0.14
C PHE A 12 11.80 -16.21 -0.19
N ASN A 13 11.89 -17.22 0.67
CA ASN A 13 10.88 -18.27 0.76
C ASN A 13 9.79 -17.86 1.74
N LEU A 14 8.58 -17.63 1.23
CA LEU A 14 7.41 -17.24 2.01
C LEU A 14 6.61 -18.47 2.48
N ARG A 15 6.22 -18.47 3.75
CA ARG A 15 5.21 -19.39 4.29
C ARG A 15 3.89 -18.64 4.36
N LEU A 16 2.97 -19.03 3.47
CA LEU A 16 1.66 -18.41 3.39
C LEU A 16 0.63 -19.28 4.15
N PRO A 17 -0.28 -18.66 4.91
CA PRO A 17 -1.44 -19.37 5.46
C PRO A 17 -2.35 -19.87 4.33
N ASP A 18 -3.26 -20.79 4.70
CA ASP A 18 -4.17 -21.41 3.74
C ASP A 18 -5.01 -20.38 2.98
N GLY A 19 -5.24 -20.63 1.69
CA GLY A 19 -5.97 -19.73 0.77
C GLY A 19 -5.26 -18.43 0.37
N MET A 20 -4.21 -17.99 1.08
CA MET A 20 -3.55 -16.70 0.77
C MET A 20 -2.81 -16.73 -0.57
N ARG A 21 -2.22 -17.86 -0.94
CA ARG A 21 -1.56 -18.03 -2.24
C ARG A 21 -2.54 -17.83 -3.40
N ASP A 22 -3.74 -18.39 -3.29
CA ASP A 22 -4.77 -18.30 -4.33
C ASP A 22 -5.33 -16.88 -4.43
N ALA A 23 -5.54 -16.21 -3.29
CA ALA A 23 -5.95 -14.81 -3.27
C ALA A 23 -4.94 -13.89 -4.00
N ILE A 24 -3.64 -14.11 -3.79
CA ILE A 24 -2.59 -13.37 -4.51
C ILE A 24 -2.59 -13.74 -6.00
N ALA A 25 -2.79 -15.02 -6.34
CA ALA A 25 -2.84 -15.48 -7.73
C ALA A 25 -3.95 -14.80 -8.52
N GLU A 26 -5.16 -14.77 -7.97
CA GLU A 26 -6.31 -14.13 -8.61
C GLU A 26 -6.11 -12.63 -8.77
N ARG A 27 -5.63 -11.95 -7.72
CA ARG A 27 -5.29 -10.51 -7.80
C ARG A 27 -4.25 -10.23 -8.88
N ALA A 28 -3.19 -11.04 -8.97
CA ALA A 28 -2.17 -10.89 -10.00
C ALA A 28 -2.73 -11.07 -11.42
N LYS A 29 -3.62 -12.05 -11.63
CA LYS A 29 -4.32 -12.25 -12.92
C LYS A 29 -5.18 -11.04 -13.28
N THR A 30 -6.00 -10.53 -12.36
CA THR A 30 -6.83 -9.35 -12.58
C THR A 30 -5.99 -8.14 -12.96
N ASN A 31 -4.79 -8.00 -12.38
CA ASN A 31 -3.86 -6.89 -12.66
C ASN A 31 -2.94 -7.13 -13.88
N GLY A 32 -3.05 -8.27 -14.57
CA GLY A 32 -2.19 -8.60 -15.71
C GLY A 32 -0.71 -8.77 -15.35
N ARG A 33 -0.40 -9.14 -14.10
CA ARG A 33 0.96 -9.28 -13.56
C ARG A 33 1.30 -10.73 -13.25
N SER A 34 2.59 -11.06 -13.26
CA SER A 34 3.05 -12.31 -12.66
C SER A 34 2.81 -12.26 -11.14
N MET A 35 2.60 -13.43 -10.51
CA MET A 35 2.46 -13.51 -9.06
C MET A 35 3.64 -12.88 -8.32
N ASN A 36 4.88 -13.07 -8.81
CA ASN A 36 6.07 -12.44 -8.24
C ASN A 36 6.02 -10.91 -8.34
N SER A 37 5.65 -10.39 -9.52
CA SER A 37 5.52 -8.95 -9.75
C SER A 37 4.45 -8.32 -8.85
N GLU A 38 3.34 -9.03 -8.62
CA GLU A 38 2.28 -8.55 -7.73
C GLU A 38 2.72 -8.56 -6.26
N ILE A 39 3.43 -9.61 -5.80
CA ILE A 39 4.00 -9.65 -4.44
C ILE A 39 4.99 -8.49 -4.24
N VAL A 40 5.88 -8.25 -5.20
CA VAL A 40 6.83 -7.13 -5.14
C VAL A 40 6.10 -5.79 -5.09
N GLN A 41 5.05 -5.60 -5.90
CA GLN A 41 4.27 -4.37 -5.88
C GLN A 41 3.58 -4.16 -4.52
N ILE A 42 2.96 -5.20 -3.95
CA ILE A 42 2.30 -5.11 -2.63
C ILE A 42 3.31 -4.72 -1.54
N LEU A 43 4.52 -5.30 -1.57
CA LEU A 43 5.57 -4.97 -0.63
C LEU A 43 6.07 -3.53 -0.83
N GLN A 44 6.24 -3.10 -2.08
CA GLN A 44 6.65 -1.73 -2.40
C GLN A 44 5.60 -0.72 -1.91
N ASP A 45 4.32 -0.96 -2.19
CA ASP A 45 3.22 -0.11 -1.75
C ASP A 45 3.18 0.00 -0.22
N ALA A 46 3.42 -1.11 0.49
CA ALA A 46 3.48 -1.12 1.95
C ALA A 46 4.67 -0.32 2.49
N LEU A 47 5.87 -0.51 1.92
CA LEU A 47 7.07 0.23 2.31
C LEU A 47 6.95 1.73 2.01
N ASP A 48 6.33 2.09 0.87
CA ASP A 48 6.10 3.48 0.49
C ASP A 48 5.04 4.14 1.38
N SER A 49 4.04 3.37 1.84
CA SER A 49 2.99 3.84 2.76
C SER A 49 3.49 4.00 4.21
N ASP A 50 4.48 3.21 4.62
CA ASP A 50 5.08 3.31 5.96
C ASP A 50 6.05 4.50 6.07
N GLY A 51 6.65 4.94 4.95
CA GLY A 51 7.67 6.00 4.94
C GLY A 51 7.20 7.38 4.45
N LYS A 52 6.02 7.45 3.82
CA LYS A 52 5.42 8.70 3.37
C LYS A 52 4.06 8.79 4.01
N GLY A 53 3.78 9.89 4.66
CA GLY A 53 2.51 10.07 5.34
C GLY A 53 1.29 9.93 4.42
N ILE A 54 0.10 10.21 4.93
CA ILE A 54 -1.12 10.00 4.15
C ILE A 54 -1.15 10.94 2.92
N THR A 55 -1.03 10.39 1.70
CA THR A 55 -1.18 11.16 0.45
C THR A 55 -2.66 11.23 0.06
N LEU A 56 -3.28 12.41 0.23
CA LEU A 56 -4.70 12.61 -0.08
C LEU A 56 -4.97 12.93 -1.56
N LEU A 57 -3.96 13.42 -2.29
CA LEU A 57 -4.12 13.94 -3.65
C LEU A 57 -2.92 13.52 -4.53
N PRO A 58 -3.14 13.23 -5.83
CA PRO A 58 -2.05 13.07 -6.79
C PRO A 58 -1.17 14.32 -6.85
N ASP A 59 0.14 14.14 -7.01
CA ASP A 59 1.14 15.22 -7.13
C ASP A 59 1.18 16.20 -5.95
N GLN A 60 0.69 15.81 -4.78
CA GLN A 60 0.81 16.58 -3.54
C GLN A 60 1.74 15.86 -2.55
N PRO A 61 2.49 16.62 -1.73
CA PRO A 61 3.30 16.03 -0.69
C PRO A 61 2.41 15.28 0.30
N SER A 62 2.92 14.16 0.78
CA SER A 62 2.24 13.34 1.77
C SER A 62 2.03 14.10 3.08
N ILE A 63 0.89 13.87 3.76
CA ILE A 63 0.65 14.43 5.10
C ILE A 63 1.63 13.80 6.09
N GLY A 64 2.77 14.45 6.29
CA GLY A 64 3.85 13.99 7.14
C GLY A 64 5.23 14.16 6.54
N GLU A 65 5.34 14.35 5.23
CA GLU A 65 6.64 14.54 4.55
C GLU A 65 7.44 15.71 5.12
N ASN A 66 6.73 16.75 5.56
CA ASN A 66 7.33 17.96 6.13
C ASN A 66 7.34 17.98 7.67
N TYR A 67 6.80 16.95 8.33
CA TYR A 67 6.77 16.86 9.79
C TYR A 67 7.97 16.07 10.29
N LYS A 68 8.88 16.76 11.00
CA LYS A 68 10.09 16.14 11.56
C LYS A 68 9.83 15.27 12.80
N ASP A 69 8.68 15.44 13.43
CA ASP A 69 8.30 14.73 14.65
C ASP A 69 6.94 14.07 14.46
N GLU A 70 6.97 12.79 14.12
CA GLU A 70 5.78 11.95 13.95
C GLU A 70 5.07 11.64 15.29
N SER A 71 5.69 11.98 16.42
CA SER A 71 5.10 11.78 17.74
C SER A 71 4.29 12.98 18.22
N SER A 72 4.40 14.14 17.55
CA SER A 72 3.69 15.38 17.87
C SER A 72 2.15 15.18 17.89
N PRO A 73 1.44 15.77 18.88
CA PRO A 73 -0.02 15.74 18.92
C PRO A 73 -0.68 16.33 17.67
N GLU A 74 -0.10 17.40 17.12
CA GLU A 74 -0.59 18.08 15.91
C GLU A 74 -0.50 17.16 14.69
N PHE A 75 0.61 16.43 14.55
CA PHE A 75 0.79 15.47 13.48
C PHE A 75 -0.20 14.30 13.57
N LYS A 76 -0.37 13.73 14.77
CA LYS A 76 -1.36 12.67 15.03
C LYS A 76 -2.79 13.14 14.77
N ALA A 77 -3.12 14.38 15.13
CA ALA A 77 -4.43 14.97 14.85
C ALA A 77 -4.66 15.12 13.34
N ALA A 78 -3.66 15.59 12.59
CA ALA A 78 -3.73 15.71 11.14
C ALA A 78 -3.91 14.35 10.44
N LEU A 79 -3.16 13.32 10.87
CA LEU A 79 -3.33 11.95 10.36
C LEU A 79 -4.72 11.39 10.65
N ASN A 80 -5.23 11.57 11.86
CA ASN A 80 -6.56 11.10 12.23
C ASN A 80 -7.66 11.80 11.41
N LEU A 81 -7.55 13.11 11.19
CA LEU A 81 -8.50 13.86 10.36
C LEU A 81 -8.47 13.37 8.91
N ALA A 82 -7.28 13.17 8.33
CA ALA A 82 -7.13 12.64 6.98
C ALA A 82 -7.75 11.23 6.86
N ARG A 83 -7.57 10.38 7.88
CA ARG A 83 -8.16 9.04 7.93
C ARG A 83 -9.69 9.07 7.99
N VAL A 84 -10.28 9.99 8.76
CA VAL A 84 -11.74 10.20 8.81
C VAL A 84 -12.28 10.65 7.45
N LEU A 85 -11.63 11.63 6.81
CA LEU A 85 -12.04 12.11 5.49
C LEU A 85 -11.99 11.00 4.43
N MET A 86 -10.95 10.17 4.44
CA MET A 86 -10.86 9.01 3.54
C MET A 86 -11.97 7.99 3.80
N MET A 87 -12.30 7.73 5.07
CA MET A 87 -13.40 6.82 5.43
C MET A 87 -14.74 7.33 4.90
N GLU A 88 -15.03 8.62 5.07
CA GLU A 88 -16.26 9.24 4.55
C GLU A 88 -16.32 9.25 3.03
N ALA A 89 -15.20 9.55 2.35
CA ALA A 89 -15.10 9.49 0.90
C ALA A 89 -15.37 8.06 0.38
N ASN A 90 -14.82 7.04 1.05
CA ASN A 90 -15.06 5.65 0.70
C ASN A 90 -16.52 5.23 0.96
N ASP A 91 -17.15 5.68 2.05
CA ASP A 91 -18.56 5.44 2.31
C ASP A 91 -19.46 6.06 1.22
N TYR A 92 -19.10 7.28 0.77
CA TYR A 92 -19.78 7.95 -0.35
C TYR A 92 -19.63 7.17 -1.67
N LEU A 93 -18.40 6.79 -2.03
CA LEU A 93 -18.11 6.06 -3.27
C LEU A 93 -18.68 4.63 -3.28
N SER A 94 -18.74 3.97 -2.11
CA SER A 94 -19.32 2.63 -1.96
C SER A 94 -20.86 2.63 -1.90
N GLY A 95 -21.50 3.79 -1.98
CA GLY A 95 -22.96 3.93 -2.00
C GLY A 95 -23.65 3.55 -0.68
N LYS A 96 -22.90 3.36 0.41
CA LYS A 96 -23.45 3.16 1.75
C LYS A 96 -23.97 4.50 2.28
N LYS A 97 -25.19 4.87 1.86
CA LYS A 97 -25.91 5.97 2.54
C LYS A 97 -26.05 5.60 4.02
N LYS A 98 -25.41 6.36 4.91
CA LYS A 98 -25.73 6.37 6.34
C LYS A 98 -27.25 6.61 6.44
N LYS A 99 -27.96 5.60 6.95
CA LYS A 99 -29.35 5.78 7.40
C LYS A 99 -29.38 6.70 8.62
#